data_AF-A0A392RTZ2-F1
#
_entry.id   AF-A0A392RTZ2-F1
#
_cell.length_a   1.000
_cell.length_b   1.000
_cell.length_c   1.000
_cell.angle_alpha   90.00
_cell.angle_beta   90.00
_cell.angle_gamma   90.00
#
_symmetry.space_group_name_H-M   'P 1'
#
loop_
_entity.id
_entity.type
_entity.pdbx_description
1 polymer ?
#
loop_
_entity_poly.entity_id
_entity_poly.type
_entity_poly.pdbx_seq_one_letter_code
_entity_poly.pdbx_strand_id
1 'polypeptide(L)' 'MRQRRWLEFLKDYDFKLSYHPGKANVVADALSRKALHMSSLMAKELDLIEEFQDLSL' A
#
# COMPACT_ATOMS: atom_id res chain seq x y z
N MET A 1 16.07 9.29 10.11
CA MET A 1 15.00 9.97 10.88
C MET A 1 13.64 9.25 10.90
N ARG A 2 13.21 8.53 9.85
CA ARG A 2 11.88 7.88 9.83
C ARG A 2 11.67 6.81 10.92
N GLN A 3 12.65 5.93 11.16
CA GLN A 3 12.52 4.85 12.15
C GLN A 3 12.25 5.37 13.58
N ARG A 4 12.94 6.43 14.02
CA ARG A 4 12.72 7.03 15.35
C ARG A 4 11.30 7.56 15.53
N ARG A 5 10.76 8.24 14.51
CA ARG A 5 9.38 8.76 14.52
C ARG A 5 8.36 7.61 14.62
N TRP A 6 8.61 6.50 13.93
CA TRP A 6 7.76 5.30 14.03
C TRP A 6 7.84 4.64 15.41
N LEU A 7 9.04 4.55 16.01
CA LEU A 7 9.21 4.04 17.37
C LEU A 7 8.47 4.90 18.41
N GLU A 8 8.57 6.23 18.28
CA GLU A 8 7.84 7.17 19.14
C GLU A 8 6.33 7.05 19.01
N PHE A 9 5.82 6.78 17.81
CA PHE A 9 4.39 6.54 17.57
C PHE A 9 3.93 5.19 18.12
N LEU A 10 4.72 4.14 17.92
CA LEU A 10 4.36 2.78 18.30
C LEU A 10 4.40 2.56 19.81
N LYS A 11 5.16 3.36 20.57
CA LYS A 11 5.34 3.18 22.02
C LYS A 11 4.03 3.13 22.83
N ASP A 12 2.96 3.74 22.31
CA ASP A 12 1.67 3.86 22.98
C ASP A 12 0.75 2.64 22.68
N TYR A 13 1.18 1.73 21.80
CA TYR A 13 0.47 0.50 21.47
C TYR A 13 1.02 -0.67 22.29
N ASP A 14 0.13 -1.54 22.76
CA ASP A 14 0.54 -2.82 23.35
C ASP A 14 0.81 -3.84 22.23
N PHE A 15 2.07 -3.99 21.85
CA PHE A 15 2.51 -4.96 20.86
C PHE A 15 3.89 -5.53 21.20
N LYS A 16 4.19 -6.71 20.64
CA LYS A 16 5.50 -7.33 20.71
C LYS A 16 6.09 -7.44 19.31
N LEU A 17 7.33 -7.01 19.15
CA LEU A 17 8.05 -7.20 17.90
C LEU A 17 8.48 -8.68 17.78
N SER A 18 8.00 -9.36 16.73
CA SER A 18 8.41 -10.73 16.41
C SER A 18 8.75 -10.87 14.93
N TYR A 19 9.80 -11.63 14.65
CA TYR A 19 10.18 -11.97 13.29
C TYR A 19 9.31 -13.13 12.79
N HIS A 20 8.68 -12.94 11.63
CA HIS A 20 7.89 -13.96 10.95
C HIS A 20 8.59 -14.36 9.65
N PRO A 21 9.06 -15.62 9.54
CA PRO A 21 9.61 -16.14 8.29
C PRO A 21 8.59 -16.05 7.15
N GLY A 22 9.06 -15.90 5.90
CA GLY A 22 8.21 -15.57 4.75
C GLY A 22 6.97 -16.45 4.54
N LYS A 23 7.00 -17.72 4.96
CA LYS A 23 5.84 -18.63 4.91
C LYS A 23 4.64 -18.17 5.76
N ALA A 24 4.88 -17.41 6.82
CA ALA A 24 3.84 -16.82 7.68
C ALA A 24 3.29 -15.50 7.10
N ASN A 25 3.97 -14.89 6.13
CA ASN A 25 3.59 -13.59 5.56
C ASN A 25 2.67 -13.72 4.33
N VAL A 26 2.26 -14.93 3.94
CA VAL A 26 1.49 -15.19 2.70
C VAL A 26 0.23 -14.33 2.60
N VAL A 27 -0.50 -14.14 3.71
CA VAL A 27 -1.71 -13.30 3.72
C VAL A 27 -1.36 -11.82 3.53
N ALA A 28 -0.35 -11.32 4.25
CA ALA A 28 0.10 -9.93 4.13
C ALA A 28 0.62 -9.62 2.71
N ASP A 29 1.41 -10.55 2.14
CA ASP A 29 1.93 -10.44 0.78
C ASP A 29 0.81 -10.44 -0.26
N ALA A 30 -0.17 -11.35 -0.13
CA ALA A 30 -1.31 -11.42 -1.03
C ALA A 30 -2.16 -10.13 -0.99
N LEU A 31 -2.44 -9.62 0.22
CA LEU A 31 -3.21 -8.38 0.39
C LEU A 31 -2.47 -7.15 -0.16
N SER A 32 -1.16 -7.05 0.11
CA SER A 32 -0.32 -5.96 -0.41
C SER A 32 -0.33 -5.92 -1.94
N ARG A 33 -0.17 -7.09 -2.59
CA ARG A 33 -0.22 -7.20 -4.05
C ARG A 33 -1.57 -6.83 -4.63
N LYS A 34 -2.67 -7.21 -3.97
CA LYS A 34 -4.03 -6.84 -4.40
C LYS A 34 -4.23 -5.33 -4.37
N ALA A 35 -3.82 -4.66 -3.29
CA ALA A 35 -3.96 -3.20 -3.17
C ALA A 35 -3.15 -2.46 -4.25
N LEU A 36 -1.91 -2.89 -4.50
CA LEU A 36 -1.07 -2.32 -5.57
C LEU A 36 -1.69 -2.49 -6.95
N HIS A 37 -2.24 -3.68 -7.24
CA HIS A 37 -2.92 -3.93 -8.51
C HIS A 37 -4.14 -3.01 -8.70
N MET A 38 -4.98 -2.88 -7.66
CA MET A 38 -6.15 -1.99 -7.72
C MET A 38 -5.73 -0.53 -7.90
N SER A 39 -4.71 -0.07 -7.17
CA SER A 39 -4.17 1.28 -7.34
C SER A 39 -3.66 1.52 -8.76
N SER A 40 -3.02 0.52 -9.38
CA SER A 40 -2.54 0.63 -10.76
C SER A 40 -3.70 0.71 -11.76
N LEU A 41 -4.77 -0.06 -11.55
CA LEU A 41 -5.95 0.01 -12.40
C LEU A 41 -6.63 1.38 -12.30
N MET A 42 -6.80 1.90 -11.08
CA MET A 42 -7.41 3.22 -10.86
C MET A 42 -6.59 4.34 -11.50
N ALA A 43 -5.26 4.29 -11.42
CA ALA A 43 -4.40 5.27 -12.10
C ALA A 43 -4.63 5.26 -13.61
N LYS A 44 -4.64 4.06 -14.23
CA LYS A 44 -4.91 3.93 -15.67
C LYS A 44 -6.31 4.39 -16.07
N GLU A 45 -7.30 4.17 -15.22
CA GLU A 45 -8.67 4.64 -15.45
C GLU A 45 -8.73 6.17 -15.43
N LEU A 46 -8.02 6.81 -14.50
CA LEU A 46 -7.90 8.27 -14.44
C LEU A 46 -7.21 8.83 -15.69
N ASP A 47 -6.08 8.23 -16.09
CA ASP A 47 -5.35 8.63 -17.31
C ASP A 47 -6.27 8.54 -18.54
N LEU A 48 -7.06 7.46 -18.65
CA LEU A 48 -8.01 7.26 -19.75
C LEU A 48 -9.14 8.31 -19.73
N ILE A 49 -9.68 8.64 -18.56
CA ILE A 49 -10.72 9.67 -18.43
C ILE A 49 -10.18 11.04 -18.87
N GLU A 50 -8.94 11.36 -18.53
CA GLU A 50 -8.27 12.59 -18.96
C GLU A 50 -8.11 12.61 -20.49
N GLU A 51 -7.61 11.52 -21.09
CA GLU A 51 -7.50 11.41 -22.55
C GLU A 51 -8.86 11.58 -23.26
N PHE A 52 -9.94 11.00 -22.72
CA PHE A 52 -11.28 11.17 -23.29
C PHE A 52 -11.81 12.61 -23.16
N GLN A 53 -11.50 13.31 -22.08
CA GLN A 53 -11.86 14.73 -21.92
C GLN A 53 -11.12 15.58 -22.97
N ASP A 54 -9.83 15.31 -23.19
CA ASP A 54 -9.02 16.02 -24.19
C ASP A 54 -9.49 15.76 -25.63
N LEU A 55 -10.01 14.56 -25.92
CA LEU A 55 -10.59 14.20 -27.22
C LEU A 55 -11.98 14.79 -27.47
N SER A 56 -12.66 15.30 -26.43
CA SER A 56 -14.01 15.87 -26.53
C SER A 56 -14.04 17.36 -26.90
N LEU A 57 -12.90 17.91 -27.36
CA LEU A 57 -12.75 19.24 -27.97
C LEU A 57 -13.28 19.31 -29.41
#